data_AF-A0A382L6D4-F1
#
_entry.id   AF-A0A382L6D4-F1
#
_cell.length_a   1.000
_cell.length_b   1.000
_cell.length_c   1.000
_cell.angle_alpha   90.00
_cell.angle_beta   90.00
_cell.angle_gamma   90.00
#
_symmetry.space_group_name_H-M   'P 1'
#
loop_
_entity.id
_entity.type
_entity.pdbx_description
1 polymer ?
#
loop_
_entity_poly.entity_id
_entity_poly.type
_entity_poly.pdbx_seq_one_letter_code
_entity_poly.pdbx_strand_id
1 'polypeptide(L)'
;MILKSIKYFATGVLYFLLFVFYPTFSSAEEVRKLTLWAREQGAQPAAHTAALLIAQTWGELGLEVEVNAIPWPQMAEQIWYKRGGESSDEDSWDVTMWQMVSRPERSDPDEFTVNLFHSTTAPKGYNFIGYIDPAYDAIADESRRTMDPVKRKVLIDQAQQHLHDAAVNAYLVHPLMNYAYDNTQFKDGTAVEQAGMGIKNIWTYLNIEPIGGNKDLIAQTPDEINAINPFYISGGTDSWITENIWDRMLRIGSDGTPQPWAAESYNWIDNTTIDVTLRQGMKWHDGNPV
;
A
#
# COMPACT_ATOMS: atom_id res chain seq x y z
N MET A 1 -21.42 -89.65 6.75
CA MET A 1 -20.71 -88.82 5.75
C MET A 1 -21.05 -87.36 6.02
N ILE A 2 -20.51 -86.84 7.12
CA ILE A 2 -20.71 -85.52 7.71
C ILE A 2 -19.39 -84.79 7.45
N LEU A 3 -19.20 -84.15 6.29
CA LEU A 3 -17.99 -83.33 6.00
C LEU A 3 -18.02 -82.58 4.65
N LYS A 4 -19.18 -82.11 4.19
CA LYS A 4 -19.26 -81.34 2.91
C LYS A 4 -20.07 -80.04 2.95
N SER A 5 -20.46 -79.53 4.13
CA SER A 5 -21.24 -78.28 4.25
C SER A 5 -20.53 -77.09 4.92
N ILE A 6 -19.23 -77.18 5.26
CA ILE A 6 -18.49 -76.11 5.98
C ILE A 6 -17.35 -75.53 5.11
N LYS A 7 -17.60 -75.29 3.82
CA LYS A 7 -16.62 -74.55 2.97
C LYS A 7 -17.21 -73.40 2.14
N TYR A 8 -18.52 -73.16 2.20
CA TYR A 8 -19.15 -72.06 1.47
C TYR A 8 -19.68 -70.93 2.37
N PHE A 9 -19.46 -71.00 3.68
CA PHE A 9 -19.87 -69.93 4.61
C PHE A 9 -18.72 -69.02 5.08
N ALA A 10 -17.47 -69.38 4.78
CA ALA A 10 -16.29 -68.60 5.20
C ALA A 10 -15.77 -67.63 4.12
N THR A 11 -16.33 -67.64 2.91
CA THR A 11 -15.90 -66.79 1.79
C THR A 11 -16.85 -65.63 1.47
N GLY A 12 -18.04 -65.58 2.11
CA GLY A 12 -19.03 -64.53 1.87
C GLY A 12 -19.04 -63.38 2.88
N VAL A 13 -18.40 -63.53 4.04
CA VAL A 13 -18.45 -62.53 5.13
C VAL A 13 -17.19 -61.64 5.17
N LEU A 14 -16.11 -62.02 4.48
CA LEU A 14 -14.89 -61.21 4.44
C LEU A 14 -14.89 -60.08 3.39
N TYR A 15 -15.90 -60.03 2.50
CA TYR A 15 -15.98 -59.02 1.45
C TYR A 15 -16.83 -57.79 1.80
N PHE A 16 -17.47 -57.76 2.98
CA PHE A 16 -18.40 -56.69 3.36
C PHE A 16 -17.92 -55.77 4.50
N LEU A 17 -16.65 -55.89 4.91
CA LEU A 17 -16.04 -55.08 5.99
C LEU A 17 -14.80 -54.30 5.53
N LEU A 18 -14.68 -54.03 4.23
CA LEU A 18 -13.69 -53.11 3.66
C LEU A 18 -14.38 -52.03 2.82
N PHE A 19 -15.49 -51.48 3.31
CA PHE A 19 -15.74 -50.05 3.07
C PHE A 19 -14.77 -49.28 3.97
N VAL A 20 -13.49 -49.31 3.56
CA VAL A 20 -12.54 -48.27 3.93
C VAL A 20 -13.23 -46.99 3.48
N PHE A 21 -13.57 -46.14 4.45
CA PHE A 21 -13.69 -44.71 4.18
C PHE A 21 -12.38 -44.32 3.50
N TYR A 22 -12.36 -44.35 2.18
CA TYR A 22 -11.47 -43.47 1.45
C TYR A 22 -12.06 -42.09 1.73
N PRO A 23 -11.46 -41.26 2.59
CA PRO A 23 -11.66 -39.84 2.40
C PRO A 23 -11.34 -39.61 0.93
N THR A 24 -12.34 -39.17 0.17
CA THR A 24 -12.08 -38.48 -1.09
C THR A 24 -11.31 -37.22 -0.70
N PHE A 25 -10.02 -37.37 -0.44
CA PHE A 25 -9.08 -36.32 -0.73
C PHE A 25 -9.25 -36.12 -2.23
N SER A 26 -10.05 -35.10 -2.59
CA SER A 26 -9.76 -34.36 -3.81
C SER A 26 -8.26 -34.29 -3.90
N SER A 27 -7.68 -34.85 -4.97
CA SER A 27 -6.24 -34.80 -5.22
C SER A 27 -5.78 -33.42 -4.81
N ALA A 28 -5.04 -33.30 -3.71
CA ALA A 28 -4.48 -32.03 -3.30
C ALA A 28 -3.50 -31.73 -4.43
N GLU A 29 -3.92 -30.86 -5.34
CA GLU A 29 -3.06 -30.39 -6.41
C GLU A 29 -1.81 -29.83 -5.72
N GLU A 30 -0.65 -30.38 -6.07
CA GLU A 30 0.61 -29.95 -5.46
C GLU A 30 0.74 -28.46 -5.70
N VAL A 31 0.77 -27.67 -4.61
CA VAL A 31 0.87 -26.22 -4.73
C VAL A 31 2.20 -25.92 -5.41
N ARG A 32 2.13 -25.31 -6.59
CA ARG A 32 3.34 -24.94 -7.33
C ARG A 32 4.24 -24.06 -6.45
N LYS A 33 5.54 -24.11 -6.74
CA LYS A 33 6.50 -23.19 -6.15
C LYS A 33 6.03 -21.74 -6.30
N LEU A 34 6.07 -21.00 -5.20
CA LEU A 34 5.70 -19.59 -5.12
C LEU A 34 6.95 -18.71 -5.09
N THR A 35 6.89 -17.59 -5.77
CA THR A 35 7.92 -16.54 -5.72
C THR A 35 7.43 -15.40 -4.83
N LEU A 36 8.13 -15.17 -3.72
CA LEU A 36 7.92 -14.06 -2.82
C LEU A 36 8.87 -12.91 -3.19
N TRP A 37 8.32 -11.86 -3.76
CA TRP A 37 9.05 -10.67 -4.20
C TRP A 37 9.29 -9.73 -3.02
N ALA A 38 10.55 -9.40 -2.76
CA ALA A 38 10.94 -8.48 -1.69
C ALA A 38 12.01 -7.51 -2.15
N ARG A 39 12.17 -6.41 -1.40
CA ARG A 39 13.30 -5.49 -1.61
C ARG A 39 14.59 -6.10 -1.07
N GLU A 40 15.71 -5.71 -1.66
CA GLU A 40 17.04 -6.09 -1.16
C GLU A 40 17.29 -5.65 0.29
N GLN A 41 18.06 -6.46 1.01
CA GLN A 41 18.38 -6.21 2.42
C GLN A 41 19.01 -4.85 2.65
N GLY A 42 19.90 -4.39 1.75
CA GLY A 42 20.58 -3.10 1.88
C GLY A 42 19.63 -1.90 1.81
N ALA A 43 18.51 -2.03 1.10
CA ALA A 43 17.53 -0.97 0.95
C ALA A 43 16.39 -1.07 1.98
N GLN A 44 15.92 -2.28 2.29
CA GLN A 44 14.90 -2.52 3.31
C GLN A 44 15.18 -3.78 4.15
N PRO A 45 16.01 -3.68 5.19
CA PRO A 45 16.39 -4.82 6.02
C PRO A 45 15.18 -5.52 6.66
N ALA A 46 14.23 -4.75 7.19
CA ALA A 46 13.08 -5.30 7.92
C ALA A 46 12.14 -6.12 7.01
N ALA A 47 11.74 -5.57 5.86
CA ALA A 47 10.89 -6.27 4.91
C ALA A 47 11.60 -7.50 4.32
N HIS A 48 12.91 -7.41 4.05
CA HIS A 48 13.72 -8.53 3.59
C HIS A 48 13.77 -9.66 4.63
N THR A 49 14.04 -9.35 5.90
CA THR A 49 14.02 -10.36 6.97
C THR A 49 12.63 -10.97 7.15
N ALA A 50 11.56 -10.17 7.07
CA ALA A 50 10.20 -10.68 7.14
C ALA A 50 9.89 -11.66 5.99
N ALA A 51 10.33 -11.37 4.76
CA ALA A 51 10.18 -12.27 3.62
C ALA A 51 10.83 -13.65 3.86
N LEU A 52 12.06 -13.66 4.40
CA LEU A 52 12.76 -14.90 4.72
C LEU A 52 12.02 -15.71 5.81
N LEU A 53 11.51 -15.04 6.84
CA LEU A 53 10.73 -15.69 7.90
C LEU A 53 9.42 -16.27 7.35
N ILE A 54 8.72 -15.53 6.50
CA ILE A 54 7.48 -15.99 5.85
C ILE A 54 7.78 -17.24 5.00
N ALA A 55 8.80 -17.20 4.14
CA ALA A 55 9.17 -18.33 3.30
C ALA A 55 9.54 -19.56 4.14
N GLN A 56 10.27 -19.38 5.25
CA GLN A 56 10.57 -20.46 6.19
C GLN A 56 9.31 -21.05 6.81
N THR A 57 8.44 -20.21 7.39
CA THR A 57 7.19 -20.65 8.02
C THR A 57 6.26 -21.35 7.03
N TRP A 58 6.18 -20.87 5.80
CA TRP A 58 5.40 -21.51 4.74
C TRP A 58 6.03 -22.85 4.30
N GLY A 59 7.35 -22.96 4.31
CA GLY A 59 8.06 -24.24 4.14
C GLY A 59 7.72 -25.26 5.22
N GLU A 60 7.59 -24.85 6.47
CA GLU A 60 7.13 -25.71 7.57
C GLU A 60 5.68 -26.21 7.38
N LEU A 61 4.87 -25.47 6.61
CA LEU A 61 3.52 -25.86 6.21
C LEU A 61 3.46 -26.68 4.91
N GLY A 62 4.61 -26.95 4.29
CA GLY A 62 4.71 -27.76 3.07
C GLY A 62 4.63 -26.97 1.76
N LEU A 63 4.73 -25.64 1.79
CA LEU A 63 4.80 -24.80 0.59
C LEU A 63 6.25 -24.60 0.15
N GLU A 64 6.52 -24.72 -1.15
CA GLU A 64 7.82 -24.32 -1.71
C GLU A 64 7.81 -22.83 -2.04
N VAL A 65 8.63 -22.04 -1.36
CA VAL A 65 8.70 -20.58 -1.53
C VAL A 65 10.12 -20.13 -1.80
N GLU A 66 10.33 -19.41 -2.90
CA GLU A 66 11.59 -18.72 -3.21
C GLU A 66 11.45 -17.22 -2.97
N VAL A 67 12.35 -16.67 -2.15
CA VAL A 67 12.43 -15.22 -1.94
C VAL A 67 13.27 -14.61 -3.07
N ASN A 68 12.63 -13.80 -3.91
CA ASN A 68 13.30 -13.03 -4.95
C ASN A 68 13.51 -11.59 -4.46
N ALA A 69 14.74 -11.29 -4.01
CA ALA A 69 15.11 -9.98 -3.49
C ALA A 69 15.76 -9.12 -4.58
N ILE A 70 15.12 -8.00 -4.94
CA ILE A 70 15.55 -7.16 -6.07
C ILE A 70 15.44 -5.65 -5.77
N PRO A 71 16.10 -4.78 -6.55
CA PRO A 71 15.95 -3.33 -6.44
C PRO A 71 14.51 -2.87 -6.70
N TRP A 72 14.11 -1.76 -6.06
CA TRP A 72 12.76 -1.20 -6.16
C TRP A 72 12.25 -0.98 -7.60
N PRO A 73 13.04 -0.40 -8.54
CA PRO A 73 12.56 -0.19 -9.90
C PRO A 73 12.16 -1.49 -10.61
N GLN A 74 12.90 -2.58 -10.40
CA GLN A 74 12.60 -3.88 -11.00
C GLN A 74 11.35 -4.51 -10.36
N MET A 75 11.19 -4.34 -9.04
CA MET A 75 10.04 -4.81 -8.30
C MET A 75 8.75 -4.09 -8.73
N ALA A 76 8.81 -2.76 -8.83
CA ALA A 76 7.71 -1.95 -9.31
C ALA A 76 7.36 -2.27 -10.78
N GLU A 77 8.35 -2.48 -11.64
CA GLU A 77 8.12 -2.94 -13.01
C GLU A 77 7.34 -4.26 -13.04
N GLN A 78 7.80 -5.26 -12.28
CA GLN A 78 7.18 -6.58 -12.27
C GLN A 78 5.75 -6.56 -11.71
N ILE A 79 5.54 -5.95 -10.55
CA ILE A 79 4.27 -6.03 -9.81
C ILE A 79 3.29 -4.98 -10.28
N TRP A 80 3.78 -3.77 -10.58
CA TRP A 80 2.94 -2.62 -10.83
C TRP A 80 2.71 -2.35 -12.32
N TYR A 81 3.79 -2.15 -13.08
CA TYR A 81 3.72 -1.56 -14.42
C TYR A 81 3.39 -2.56 -15.53
N LYS A 82 3.67 -3.85 -15.33
CA LYS A 82 3.30 -4.91 -16.30
C LYS A 82 1.81 -5.26 -16.32
N ARG A 83 0.98 -4.69 -15.45
CA ARG A 83 -0.46 -4.98 -15.36
C ARG A 83 -1.27 -4.27 -16.46
N GLY A 84 -2.28 -4.95 -17.01
CA GLY A 84 -3.34 -4.34 -17.84
C GLY A 84 -2.92 -3.88 -19.24
N GLY A 85 -2.00 -4.58 -19.90
CA GLY A 85 -1.55 -4.33 -21.27
C GLY A 85 -1.80 -5.53 -22.20
N GLU A 86 -1.68 -5.36 -23.52
CA GLU A 86 -1.87 -6.47 -24.48
C GLU A 86 -0.85 -7.62 -24.31
N SER A 87 0.25 -7.35 -23.60
CA SER A 87 1.28 -8.30 -23.21
C SER A 87 1.34 -8.56 -21.69
N SER A 88 0.31 -8.19 -20.92
CA SER A 88 0.33 -8.43 -19.47
C SER A 88 0.11 -9.89 -19.16
N ASP A 89 1.12 -10.52 -18.55
CA ASP A 89 0.90 -11.74 -17.76
C ASP A 89 0.27 -11.28 -16.44
N GLU A 90 -1.07 -11.37 -16.36
CA GLU A 90 -1.81 -11.11 -15.12
C GLU A 90 -1.37 -12.08 -13.99
N ASP A 91 -0.76 -13.21 -14.36
CA ASP A 91 -0.17 -14.21 -13.46
C ASP A 91 1.35 -14.01 -13.22
N SER A 92 1.89 -12.80 -13.44
CA SER A 92 3.34 -12.58 -13.42
C SER A 92 4.00 -12.58 -12.04
N TRP A 93 3.24 -12.59 -10.95
CA TRP A 93 3.78 -12.63 -9.59
C TRP A 93 2.81 -13.32 -8.62
N ASP A 94 3.37 -13.93 -7.56
CA ASP A 94 2.59 -14.72 -6.60
C ASP A 94 2.33 -13.96 -5.30
N VAL A 95 3.40 -13.51 -4.67
CA VAL A 95 3.36 -12.85 -3.36
C VAL A 95 4.38 -11.74 -3.34
N THR A 96 4.03 -10.61 -2.72
CA THR A 96 4.96 -9.49 -2.59
C THR A 96 4.93 -8.87 -1.20
N MET A 97 6.12 -8.55 -0.70
CA MET A 97 6.26 -7.62 0.41
C MET A 97 6.06 -6.21 -0.11
N TRP A 98 4.99 -5.57 0.34
CA TRP A 98 4.67 -4.22 -0.08
C TRP A 98 4.39 -3.31 1.11
N GLN A 99 4.70 -2.03 0.96
CA GLN A 99 4.35 -1.01 1.93
C GLN A 99 3.89 0.25 1.20
N MET A 100 2.87 0.90 1.75
CA MET A 100 2.51 2.25 1.31
C MET A 100 3.43 3.26 1.97
N VAL A 101 3.93 4.21 1.18
CA VAL A 101 4.78 5.29 1.71
C VAL A 101 3.92 6.34 2.42
N SER A 102 4.49 7.06 3.37
CA SER A 102 3.80 8.20 3.96
C SER A 102 3.59 9.31 2.92
N ARG A 103 2.36 9.83 2.83
CA ARG A 103 2.04 11.08 2.12
C ARG A 103 0.97 11.83 2.89
N PRO A 104 0.92 13.17 2.81
CA PRO A 104 -0.04 13.95 3.58
C PRO A 104 -1.50 13.59 3.25
N GLU A 105 -1.81 13.34 1.98
CA GLU A 105 -3.16 12.96 1.55
C GLU A 105 -3.65 11.61 2.10
N ARG A 106 -2.74 10.74 2.56
CA ARG A 106 -3.09 9.45 3.18
C ARG A 106 -3.59 9.59 4.61
N SER A 107 -3.69 10.81 5.14
CA SER A 107 -4.39 11.06 6.40
C SER A 107 -5.91 10.87 6.27
N ASP A 108 -6.46 10.88 5.06
CA ASP A 108 -7.86 10.55 4.80
C ASP A 108 -8.03 9.04 4.49
N PRO A 109 -9.07 8.36 5.04
CA PRO A 109 -9.27 6.93 4.81
C PRO A 109 -9.64 6.56 3.35
N ASP A 110 -9.97 7.53 2.48
CA ASP A 110 -10.25 7.31 1.06
C ASP A 110 -9.09 6.59 0.34
N GLU A 111 -7.84 6.92 0.66
CA GLU A 111 -6.69 6.23 0.06
C GLU A 111 -6.75 4.72 0.32
N PHE A 112 -7.06 4.34 1.57
CA PHE A 112 -7.05 2.96 2.03
C PHE A 112 -8.36 2.21 1.78
N THR A 113 -9.40 2.87 1.25
CA THR A 113 -10.70 2.24 0.98
C THR A 113 -11.12 2.36 -0.49
N VAL A 114 -10.59 3.32 -1.23
CA VAL A 114 -10.91 3.51 -2.64
C VAL A 114 -9.70 3.24 -3.50
N ASN A 115 -8.61 3.99 -3.31
CA ASN A 115 -7.47 3.87 -4.21
C ASN A 115 -6.88 2.46 -4.21
N LEU A 116 -6.70 1.85 -3.03
CA LEU A 116 -6.11 0.52 -2.89
C LEU A 116 -7.02 -0.66 -3.26
N PHE A 117 -8.34 -0.50 -3.31
CA PHE A 117 -9.24 -1.66 -3.33
C PHE A 117 -10.47 -1.54 -4.24
N HIS A 118 -10.80 -0.33 -4.72
CA HIS A 118 -11.94 -0.17 -5.61
C HIS A 118 -11.67 -0.84 -6.96
N SER A 119 -12.68 -1.49 -7.54
CA SER A 119 -12.49 -2.27 -8.78
C SER A 119 -12.01 -1.43 -9.96
N THR A 120 -12.39 -0.14 -10.01
CA THR A 120 -11.96 0.78 -11.08
C THR A 120 -10.46 1.07 -11.06
N THR A 121 -9.78 0.85 -9.93
CA THR A 121 -8.33 1.06 -9.83
C THR A 121 -7.54 -0.24 -10.03
N ALA A 122 -8.21 -1.38 -10.26
CA ALA A 122 -7.54 -2.67 -10.47
C ALA A 122 -6.70 -2.73 -11.77
N PRO A 123 -7.20 -2.24 -12.94
CA PRO A 123 -6.49 -2.47 -14.20
C PRO A 123 -5.12 -1.78 -14.28
N LYS A 124 -5.02 -0.54 -13.77
CA LYS A 124 -3.82 0.31 -13.89
C LYS A 124 -3.54 1.21 -12.68
N GLY A 125 -4.34 1.08 -11.63
CA GLY A 125 -4.27 1.92 -10.44
C GLY A 125 -3.67 1.19 -9.24
N TYR A 126 -4.06 1.67 -8.07
CA TYR A 126 -3.50 1.30 -6.77
C TYR A 126 -4.01 -0.05 -6.22
N ASN A 127 -5.08 -0.60 -6.79
CA ASN A 127 -5.56 -1.95 -6.50
C ASN A 127 -4.80 -2.99 -7.32
N PHE A 128 -3.49 -3.09 -7.08
CA PHE A 128 -2.63 -4.02 -7.82
C PHE A 128 -2.76 -5.47 -7.42
N ILE A 129 -3.43 -5.74 -6.31
CA ILE A 129 -3.81 -7.07 -5.87
C ILE A 129 -5.03 -7.62 -6.63
N GLY A 130 -5.70 -6.80 -7.45
CA GLY A 130 -6.82 -7.23 -8.28
C GLY A 130 -8.09 -7.57 -7.52
N TYR A 131 -8.33 -6.94 -6.36
CA TYR A 131 -9.55 -7.17 -5.58
C TYR A 131 -10.78 -6.59 -6.31
N ILE A 132 -11.79 -7.41 -6.57
CA ILE A 132 -13.02 -6.99 -7.28
C ILE A 132 -14.23 -7.42 -6.47
N ASP A 133 -14.97 -6.46 -5.95
CA ASP A 133 -16.21 -6.72 -5.21
C ASP A 133 -17.22 -5.56 -5.35
N PRO A 134 -18.34 -5.75 -6.08
CA PRO A 134 -19.33 -4.70 -6.26
C PRO A 134 -20.00 -4.22 -4.97
N ALA A 135 -20.11 -5.06 -3.94
CA ALA A 135 -20.67 -4.66 -2.65
C ALA A 135 -19.70 -3.76 -1.89
N TYR A 136 -18.40 -4.07 -1.95
CA TYR A 136 -17.36 -3.19 -1.44
C TYR A 136 -17.34 -1.85 -2.17
N ASP A 137 -17.35 -1.87 -3.51
CA ASP A 137 -17.32 -0.67 -4.35
C ASP A 137 -18.44 0.30 -3.97
N ALA A 138 -19.66 -0.21 -3.74
CA ALA A 138 -20.79 0.62 -3.33
C ALA A 138 -20.58 1.33 -1.98
N ILE A 139 -19.94 0.67 -1.00
CA ILE A 139 -19.61 1.26 0.30
C ILE A 139 -18.53 2.33 0.15
N ALA A 140 -17.48 2.01 -0.61
CA ALA A 140 -16.37 2.92 -0.93
C ALA A 140 -16.88 4.20 -1.61
N ASP A 141 -17.75 4.07 -2.61
CA ASP A 141 -18.38 5.17 -3.33
C ASP A 141 -19.25 6.06 -2.43
N GLU A 142 -20.06 5.45 -1.57
CA GLU A 142 -20.90 6.20 -0.64
C GLU A 142 -20.06 6.94 0.41
N SER A 143 -18.94 6.35 0.83
CA SER A 143 -18.01 6.99 1.76
C SER A 143 -17.43 8.30 1.19
N ARG A 144 -17.21 8.37 -0.13
CA ARG A 144 -16.72 9.58 -0.82
C ARG A 144 -17.75 10.70 -0.93
N ARG A 145 -19.04 10.35 -0.92
CA ARG A 145 -20.16 11.31 -1.01
C ARG A 145 -20.61 11.78 0.36
N THR A 146 -20.13 11.16 1.44
CA THR A 146 -20.56 11.44 2.81
C THR A 146 -19.65 12.46 3.49
N MET A 147 -20.13 13.70 3.65
CA MET A 147 -19.36 14.78 4.30
C MET A 147 -19.45 14.81 5.83
N ASP A 148 -20.45 14.13 6.42
CA ASP A 148 -20.58 14.01 7.88
C ASP A 148 -19.55 12.99 8.40
N PRO A 149 -18.59 13.39 9.26
CA PRO A 149 -17.51 12.50 9.69
C PRO A 149 -17.99 11.28 10.48
N VAL A 150 -19.08 11.40 11.25
CA VAL A 150 -19.62 10.31 12.07
C VAL A 150 -20.29 9.27 11.18
N LYS A 151 -21.07 9.71 10.19
CA LYS A 151 -21.69 8.82 9.21
C LYS A 151 -20.64 8.17 8.30
N ARG A 152 -19.66 8.96 7.82
CA ARG A 152 -18.58 8.46 6.97
C ARG A 152 -17.78 7.38 7.69
N LYS A 153 -17.50 7.56 8.98
CA LYS A 153 -16.80 6.55 9.78
C LYS A 153 -17.50 5.19 9.78
N VAL A 154 -18.83 5.15 9.86
CA VAL A 154 -19.57 3.88 9.82
C VAL A 154 -19.34 3.15 8.49
N LEU A 155 -19.31 3.87 7.37
CA LEU A 155 -19.02 3.31 6.05
C LEU A 155 -17.56 2.82 5.95
N ILE A 156 -16.62 3.57 6.51
CA ILE A 156 -15.21 3.14 6.57
C ILE A 156 -15.06 1.85 7.40
N ASP A 157 -15.73 1.75 8.54
CA ASP A 157 -15.70 0.55 9.38
C ASP A 157 -16.29 -0.67 8.63
N GLN A 158 -17.36 -0.47 7.86
CA GLN A 158 -17.94 -1.51 6.99
C GLN A 158 -16.97 -1.94 5.89
N ALA A 159 -16.33 -0.99 5.21
CA ALA A 159 -15.32 -1.28 4.20
C ALA A 159 -14.15 -2.07 4.79
N GLN A 160 -13.66 -1.70 5.96
CA GLN A 160 -12.58 -2.43 6.65
C GLN A 160 -13.00 -3.85 7.03
N GLN A 161 -14.22 -4.06 7.52
CA GLN A 161 -14.74 -5.39 7.82
C GLN A 161 -14.81 -6.26 6.56
N HIS A 162 -15.25 -5.69 5.46
CA HIS A 162 -15.37 -6.40 4.18
C HIS A 162 -14.01 -6.87 3.65
N LEU A 163 -12.99 -6.00 3.72
CA LEU A 163 -11.60 -6.37 3.37
C LEU A 163 -11.02 -7.42 4.33
N HIS A 164 -11.36 -7.34 5.62
CA HIS A 164 -10.93 -8.29 6.63
C HIS A 164 -11.49 -9.69 6.35
N ASP A 165 -12.80 -9.79 6.11
CA ASP A 165 -13.48 -11.05 5.84
C ASP A 165 -13.00 -11.70 4.53
N ALA A 166 -12.64 -10.88 3.54
CA ALA A 166 -12.05 -11.33 2.28
C ALA A 166 -10.55 -11.67 2.38
N ALA A 167 -9.89 -11.34 3.50
CA ALA A 167 -8.45 -11.55 3.72
C ALA A 167 -7.56 -11.07 2.56
N VAL A 168 -7.90 -9.92 1.97
CA VAL A 168 -7.27 -9.42 0.73
C VAL A 168 -5.77 -9.13 0.87
N ASN A 169 -5.31 -8.81 2.08
CA ASN A 169 -3.92 -8.53 2.41
C ASN A 169 -3.59 -9.08 3.79
N ALA A 170 -2.35 -9.57 3.95
CA ALA A 170 -1.78 -9.90 5.25
C ALA A 170 -0.99 -8.70 5.81
N TYR A 171 -1.63 -7.89 6.64
CA TYR A 171 -0.94 -6.79 7.33
C TYR A 171 -0.03 -7.33 8.45
N LEU A 172 1.28 -7.24 8.26
CA LEU A 172 2.26 -7.80 9.19
C LEU A 172 2.52 -6.89 10.39
N VAL A 173 2.83 -5.62 10.12
CA VAL A 173 3.22 -4.62 11.13
C VAL A 173 2.82 -3.22 10.69
N HIS A 174 2.71 -2.31 11.65
CA HIS A 174 2.70 -0.87 11.42
C HIS A 174 4.08 -0.32 11.80
N PRO A 175 4.99 -0.10 10.82
CA PRO A 175 6.36 0.29 11.13
C PRO A 175 6.42 1.73 11.65
N LEU A 176 7.26 1.96 12.66
CA LEU A 176 7.62 3.30 13.11
C LEU A 176 8.75 3.84 12.23
N MET A 177 8.56 5.02 11.65
CA MET A 177 9.59 5.71 10.88
C MET A 177 10.45 6.55 11.82
N ASN A 178 11.74 6.21 11.92
CA ASN A 178 12.69 6.97 12.72
C ASN A 178 13.41 7.98 11.83
N TYR A 179 13.31 9.25 12.19
CA TYR A 179 14.04 10.34 11.56
C TYR A 179 15.00 10.96 12.57
N ALA A 180 16.14 11.43 12.07
CA ALA A 180 17.12 12.14 12.85
C ALA A 180 17.59 13.37 12.07
N TYR A 181 17.94 14.42 12.78
CA TYR A 181 18.57 15.62 12.25
C TYR A 181 19.72 16.04 13.16
N ASP A 182 20.68 16.78 12.60
CA ASP A 182 21.85 17.25 13.35
C ASP A 182 21.48 18.46 14.22
N ASN A 183 21.29 18.23 15.52
CA ASN A 183 20.95 19.28 16.48
C ASN A 183 22.12 20.23 16.83
N THR A 184 23.31 19.99 16.26
CA THR A 184 24.44 20.94 16.31
C THR A 184 24.40 21.97 15.19
N GLN A 185 23.69 21.65 14.10
CA GLN A 185 23.47 22.54 12.95
C GLN A 185 22.09 23.18 12.97
N PHE A 186 21.10 22.53 13.58
CA PHE A 186 19.72 23.01 13.66
C PHE A 186 19.22 22.93 15.09
N LYS A 187 18.48 23.95 15.53
CA LYS A 187 18.05 24.07 16.92
C LYS A 187 17.04 22.98 17.27
N ASP A 188 17.28 22.34 18.41
CA ASP A 188 16.40 21.29 18.90
C ASP A 188 14.97 21.79 19.13
N GLY A 189 13.99 20.96 18.77
CA GLY A 189 12.56 21.28 18.87
C GLY A 189 12.01 22.23 17.80
N THR A 190 12.80 22.58 16.78
CA THR A 190 12.34 23.45 15.66
C THR A 190 11.97 22.70 14.39
N ALA A 191 12.33 21.41 14.29
CA ALA A 191 11.77 20.54 13.27
C ALA A 191 10.27 20.34 13.52
N VAL A 192 9.47 20.34 12.45
CA VAL A 192 8.02 20.27 12.56
C VAL A 192 7.55 18.85 12.31
N GLU A 193 6.95 18.23 13.32
CA GLU A 193 6.30 16.93 13.16
C GLU A 193 5.00 17.09 12.37
N GLN A 194 4.87 16.35 11.27
CA GLN A 194 3.63 16.26 10.51
C GLN A 194 2.98 14.89 10.71
N ALA A 195 1.66 14.89 10.95
CA ALA A 195 0.88 13.67 11.08
C ALA A 195 1.16 12.68 9.92
N GLY A 196 1.60 11.48 10.27
CA GLY A 196 1.90 10.40 9.32
C GLY A 196 3.22 10.51 8.56
N MET A 197 3.94 11.65 8.60
CA MET A 197 5.20 11.85 7.85
C MET A 197 6.44 12.11 8.71
N GLY A 198 6.26 12.38 10.01
CA GLY A 198 7.36 12.77 10.88
C GLY A 198 7.96 14.12 10.48
N ILE A 199 9.25 14.34 10.73
CA ILE A 199 9.96 15.60 10.40
C ILE A 199 10.41 15.73 8.93
N LYS A 200 10.29 14.70 8.09
CA LYS A 200 10.73 14.75 6.68
C LYS A 200 9.63 15.36 5.79
N ASN A 201 9.32 16.63 6.02
CA ASN A 201 8.21 17.34 5.38
C ASN A 201 8.53 18.82 5.13
N ILE A 202 7.72 19.49 4.31
CA ILE A 202 7.92 20.89 3.94
C ILE A 202 7.88 21.86 5.12
N TRP A 203 7.07 21.58 6.15
CA TRP A 203 6.97 22.43 7.33
C TRP A 203 8.29 22.44 8.11
N THR A 204 8.99 21.32 8.19
CA THR A 204 10.35 21.30 8.72
C THR A 204 11.29 22.14 7.86
N TYR A 205 11.31 21.95 6.54
CA TYR A 205 12.27 22.66 5.68
C TYR A 205 12.07 24.17 5.64
N LEU A 206 10.85 24.65 5.87
CA LEU A 206 10.55 26.07 5.94
C LEU A 206 10.84 26.69 7.30
N ASN A 207 10.76 25.92 8.39
CA ASN A 207 10.73 26.48 9.75
C ASN A 207 11.89 26.05 10.65
N ILE A 208 12.65 25.01 10.29
CA ILE A 208 13.76 24.54 11.11
C ILE A 208 14.82 25.66 11.27
N GLU A 209 15.19 25.95 12.51
CA GLU A 209 16.05 27.10 12.81
C GLU A 209 17.53 26.71 12.74
N PRO A 210 18.34 27.34 11.88
CA PRO A 210 19.76 27.03 11.79
C PRO A 210 20.57 27.60 12.96
N ILE A 211 21.55 26.83 13.44
CA ILE A 211 22.58 27.25 14.39
C ILE A 211 23.77 27.80 13.61
N GLY A 212 24.30 28.96 14.01
CA GLY A 212 25.48 29.55 13.38
C GLY A 212 25.26 30.04 11.93
N GLY A 213 24.01 30.08 11.46
CA GLY A 213 23.64 30.61 10.14
C GLY A 213 23.76 29.61 8.98
N ASN A 214 24.07 28.34 9.23
CA ASN A 214 24.07 27.30 8.20
C ASN A 214 22.65 26.99 7.73
N LYS A 215 22.28 27.42 6.52
CA LYS A 215 20.93 27.18 5.95
C LYS A 215 20.87 25.97 5.03
N ASP A 216 21.97 25.24 4.87
CA ASP A 216 22.04 24.09 3.97
C ASP A 216 21.50 22.85 4.68
N LEU A 217 20.26 22.49 4.35
CA LEU A 217 19.64 21.25 4.84
C LEU A 217 19.87 20.12 3.84
N ILE A 218 20.67 19.13 4.25
CA ILE A 218 20.95 17.93 3.45
C ILE A 218 20.08 16.79 3.96
N ALA A 219 19.14 16.34 3.14
CA ALA A 219 18.24 15.24 3.47
C ALA A 219 18.55 13.98 2.64
N GLN A 220 18.67 12.85 3.33
CA GLN A 220 19.02 11.55 2.74
C GLN A 220 17.78 10.77 2.24
N THR A 221 18.00 9.90 1.26
CA THR A 221 17.02 8.95 0.73
C THR A 221 17.69 7.63 0.37
N PRO A 222 17.09 6.47 0.71
CA PRO A 222 17.57 5.16 0.25
C PRO A 222 17.15 4.85 -1.19
N ASP A 223 16.21 5.62 -1.74
CA ASP A 223 15.66 5.43 -3.09
C ASP A 223 16.25 6.46 -4.06
N GLU A 224 16.47 6.03 -5.30
CA GLU A 224 16.86 6.88 -6.43
C GLU A 224 15.71 7.81 -6.84
N ILE A 225 16.06 8.97 -7.41
CA ILE A 225 15.10 9.92 -7.98
C ILE A 225 14.86 9.52 -9.43
N ASN A 226 13.64 9.15 -9.79
CA ASN A 226 13.32 8.75 -11.16
C ASN A 226 12.61 9.85 -11.95
N ALA A 227 11.75 10.63 -11.30
CA ALA A 227 10.97 11.68 -11.93
C ALA A 227 10.65 12.83 -10.95
N ILE A 228 10.73 14.05 -11.48
CA ILE A 228 10.33 15.29 -10.78
C ILE A 228 9.21 16.02 -11.55
N ASN A 229 8.55 15.31 -12.47
CA ASN A 229 7.49 15.81 -13.32
C ASN A 229 6.14 15.70 -12.57
N PRO A 230 5.32 16.76 -12.50
CA PRO A 230 4.05 16.73 -11.78
C PRO A 230 3.03 15.75 -12.40
N PHE A 231 3.23 15.31 -13.64
CA PHE A 231 2.40 14.31 -14.31
C PHE A 231 2.88 12.86 -14.12
N TYR A 232 4.05 12.65 -13.51
CA TYR A 232 4.58 11.31 -13.25
C TYR A 232 5.44 11.29 -11.98
N ILE A 233 4.88 10.74 -10.91
CA ILE A 233 5.52 10.63 -9.59
C ILE A 233 5.74 9.15 -9.29
N SER A 234 6.98 8.67 -9.35
CA SER A 234 7.28 7.22 -9.36
C SER A 234 7.36 6.56 -7.97
N GLY A 235 7.36 7.34 -6.89
CA GLY A 235 7.59 6.81 -5.55
C GLY A 235 7.60 7.86 -4.43
N GLY A 236 8.06 7.46 -3.24
CA GLY A 236 8.09 8.32 -2.05
C GLY A 236 9.05 9.50 -2.19
N THR A 237 10.28 9.25 -2.65
CA THR A 237 11.31 10.30 -2.84
C THR A 237 10.91 11.31 -3.91
N ASP A 238 10.42 10.84 -5.05
CA ASP A 238 9.89 11.70 -6.12
C ASP A 238 8.70 12.54 -5.64
N SER A 239 7.79 11.95 -4.85
CA SER A 239 6.64 12.66 -4.27
C SER A 239 7.11 13.79 -3.34
N TRP A 240 8.06 13.48 -2.46
CA TRP A 240 8.66 14.45 -1.55
C TRP A 240 9.33 15.60 -2.29
N ILE A 241 10.10 15.34 -3.34
CA ILE A 241 10.74 16.37 -4.16
C ILE A 241 9.69 17.20 -4.91
N THR A 242 8.69 16.54 -5.49
CA THR A 242 7.59 17.19 -6.20
C THR A 242 6.85 18.15 -5.29
N GLU A 243 6.61 17.79 -4.03
CA GLU A 243 5.98 18.66 -3.02
C GLU A 243 6.77 19.92 -2.68
N ASN A 244 8.08 19.93 -2.90
CA ASN A 244 8.94 21.09 -2.65
C ASN A 244 9.05 22.01 -3.88
N ILE A 245 8.79 21.50 -5.08
CA ILE A 245 8.92 22.26 -6.35
C ILE A 245 7.57 22.82 -6.80
N TRP A 246 6.50 22.03 -6.68
CA TRP A 246 5.20 22.35 -7.25
C TRP A 246 4.21 22.79 -6.16
N ASP A 247 3.77 24.04 -6.26
CA ASP A 247 2.76 24.60 -5.36
C ASP A 247 1.36 24.03 -5.63
N ARG A 248 0.61 23.81 -4.54
CA ARG A 248 -0.79 23.35 -4.56
C ARG A 248 -1.73 24.49 -4.18
N MET A 249 -3.01 24.40 -4.57
CA MET A 249 -4.05 25.33 -4.10
C MET A 249 -4.18 25.29 -2.58
N LEU A 250 -4.34 24.07 -2.04
CA LEU A 250 -4.33 23.76 -0.61
C LEU A 250 -3.18 22.82 -0.31
N ARG A 251 -2.66 22.88 0.91
CA ARG A 251 -1.61 21.98 1.40
C ARG A 251 -2.04 21.38 2.73
N ILE A 252 -1.74 20.11 2.95
CA ILE A 252 -2.01 19.46 4.24
C ILE A 252 -1.04 20.00 5.29
N GLY A 253 -1.60 20.54 6.36
CA GLY A 253 -0.92 21.07 7.53
C GLY A 253 -0.14 20.01 8.31
N SER A 254 0.66 20.48 9.27
CA SER A 254 1.31 19.60 10.25
C SER A 254 0.30 18.81 11.09
N ASP A 255 -0.90 19.37 11.28
CA ASP A 255 -2.04 18.77 11.97
C ASP A 255 -2.84 17.76 11.11
N GLY A 256 -2.47 17.58 9.85
CA GLY A 256 -3.15 16.67 8.92
C GLY A 256 -4.41 17.26 8.27
N THR A 257 -4.70 18.55 8.46
CA THR A 257 -5.87 19.19 7.83
C THR A 257 -5.47 20.04 6.62
N PRO A 258 -6.32 20.16 5.58
CA PRO A 258 -6.04 21.06 4.46
C PRO A 258 -6.01 22.53 4.89
N GLN A 259 -4.96 23.24 4.51
CA GLN A 259 -4.74 24.67 4.78
C GLN A 259 -4.57 25.44 3.46
N PRO A 260 -5.02 26.71 3.39
CA PRO A 260 -4.75 27.58 2.24
C PRO A 260 -3.26 27.65 1.91
N TRP A 261 -2.92 27.47 0.64
CA TRP A 261 -1.57 27.65 0.12
C TRP A 261 -1.58 28.66 -1.02
N ALA A 262 -1.58 28.25 -2.29
CA ALA A 262 -1.77 29.18 -3.41
C ALA A 262 -3.18 29.79 -3.43
N ALA A 263 -4.18 29.09 -2.89
CA ALA A 263 -5.50 29.63 -2.65
C ALA A 263 -5.50 30.60 -1.45
N GLU A 264 -6.17 31.73 -1.61
CA GLU A 264 -6.57 32.64 -0.54
C GLU A 264 -7.87 32.16 0.13
N SER A 265 -8.83 31.73 -0.69
CA SER A 265 -10.11 31.18 -0.24
C SER A 265 -10.68 30.20 -1.26
N TYR A 266 -11.63 29.37 -0.82
CA TYR A 266 -12.40 28.50 -1.70
C TYR A 266 -13.85 28.37 -1.22
N ASN A 267 -14.76 28.12 -2.15
CA ASN A 267 -16.17 27.89 -1.88
C ASN A 267 -16.71 26.77 -2.77
N TRP A 268 -17.43 25.82 -2.17
CA TRP A 268 -18.17 24.81 -2.92
C TRP A 268 -19.43 25.46 -3.50
N ILE A 269 -19.53 25.47 -4.82
CA ILE A 269 -20.70 25.99 -5.53
C ILE A 269 -21.78 24.91 -5.63
N ASP A 270 -21.35 23.68 -5.89
CA ASP A 270 -22.18 22.48 -5.94
C ASP A 270 -21.31 21.22 -5.68
N ASN A 271 -21.88 20.03 -5.87
CA ASN A 271 -21.22 18.75 -5.59
C ASN A 271 -19.97 18.46 -6.46
N THR A 272 -19.78 19.21 -7.55
CA THR A 272 -18.72 18.98 -8.55
C THR A 272 -17.91 20.23 -8.86
N THR A 273 -18.33 21.40 -8.36
CA THR A 273 -17.72 22.70 -8.68
C THR A 273 -17.21 23.38 -7.42
N ILE A 274 -15.92 23.70 -7.43
CA ILE A 274 -15.25 24.52 -6.43
C ILE A 274 -14.77 25.82 -7.07
N ASP A 275 -15.12 26.95 -6.46
CA ASP A 275 -14.59 28.26 -6.81
C ASP A 275 -13.39 28.56 -5.90
N VAL A 276 -12.23 28.89 -6.48
CA VAL A 276 -10.97 29.10 -5.76
C VAL A 276 -10.41 30.47 -6.12
N THR A 277 -10.24 31.32 -5.11
CA THR A 277 -9.56 32.61 -5.24
C THR A 277 -8.07 32.41 -4.96
N LEU A 278 -7.21 32.74 -5.92
CA LEU A 278 -5.75 32.66 -5.75
C LEU A 278 -5.21 33.91 -5.04
N ARG A 279 -4.14 33.71 -4.27
CA ARG A 279 -3.39 34.82 -3.65
C ARG A 279 -2.84 35.75 -4.72
N GLN A 280 -2.92 37.04 -4.45
CA GLN A 280 -2.33 38.06 -5.33
C GLN A 280 -0.80 38.07 -5.27
N GLY A 281 -0.17 38.46 -6.38
CA GLY A 281 1.28 38.69 -6.44
C GLY A 281 2.15 37.43 -6.57
N MET A 282 1.54 36.26 -6.77
CA MET A 282 2.28 35.04 -7.11
C MET A 282 2.96 35.16 -8.48
N LYS A 283 4.14 34.55 -8.61
CA LYS A 283 4.94 34.53 -9.83
C LYS A 283 5.44 33.13 -10.12
N TRP A 284 5.54 32.81 -11.40
CA TRP A 284 6.30 31.67 -11.90
C TRP A 284 7.80 31.90 -11.71
N HIS A 285 8.60 30.84 -11.87
CA HIS A 285 10.06 30.90 -11.73
C HIS A 285 10.74 31.82 -12.75
N ASP A 286 10.10 32.09 -13.89
CA ASP A 286 10.57 33.05 -14.89
C ASP A 286 10.23 34.52 -14.54
N GLY A 287 9.52 34.73 -13.43
CA GLY A 287 9.10 36.04 -12.94
C GLY A 287 7.76 36.54 -13.48
N ASN A 288 7.11 35.81 -14.39
CA ASN A 288 5.79 36.16 -14.91
C ASN A 288 4.71 35.93 -13.84
N PRO A 289 3.65 36.76 -13.78
CA PRO A 289 2.52 36.53 -12.88
C PRO A 289 1.83 35.18 -13.13
N VAL A 290 1.30 34.59 -12.06
CA VAL A 290 0.40 33.42 -12.13
C VAL A 290 -0.97 33.82 -12.65
#